data_AF-A0A3C0GHA2-F1
#
_entry.id   AF-A0A3C0GHA2-F1
#
_cell.length_a   1.000
_cell.length_b   1.000
_cell.length_c   1.000
_cell.angle_alpha   90.00
_cell.angle_beta   90.00
_cell.angle_gamma   90.00
#
_symmetry.space_group_name_H-M   'P 1'
#
loop_
_entity.id
_entity.type
_entity.pdbx_description
1 polymer ?
#
loop_
_entity_poly.entity_id
_entity_poly.type
_entity_poly.pdbx_seq_one_letter_code
_entity_poly.pdbx_strand_id
1 'polypeptide(L)'
;METEISPIQLVLALPSLVCLIIVIVNMFQNGKTGLGIATIILTFLCGIGSLIAFIWGWMNVGGKVMIAWTVLTVAGIIASVGGL
;
A
#
# COMPACT_ATOMS: atom_id res chain seq x y z
N MET A 1 -2.03 -28.17 1.18
CA MET A 1 -1.59 -26.78 1.35
C MET A 1 -2.50 -26.17 2.39
N GLU A 2 -2.30 -26.52 3.66
CA GLU A 2 -2.92 -25.79 4.77
C GLU A 2 -2.37 -24.37 4.72
N THR A 3 -3.17 -23.42 4.23
CA THR A 3 -2.82 -22.00 4.25
C THR A 3 -3.02 -21.49 5.66
N GLU A 4 -2.10 -21.85 6.56
CA GLU A 4 -1.90 -21.17 7.82
C GLU A 4 -1.50 -19.73 7.47
N ILE A 5 -2.47 -18.83 7.33
CA ILE A 5 -2.20 -17.40 7.20
C ILE A 5 -1.51 -17.01 8.51
N SER A 6 -0.18 -17.07 8.51
CA SER A 6 0.62 -16.69 9.66
C SER A 6 0.15 -15.31 10.11
N PRO A 7 -0.13 -15.08 11.39
CA PRO A 7 -0.60 -13.78 11.89
C PRO A 7 0.32 -12.63 11.47
N ILE A 8 1.58 -12.94 11.18
CA ILE A 8 2.59 -12.03 10.63
C ILE A 8 2.16 -11.50 9.25
N GLN A 9 1.69 -12.34 8.33
CA GLN A 9 1.23 -11.92 7.00
C GLN A 9 0.01 -10.99 7.10
N LEU A 10 -0.89 -11.27 8.04
CA LEU A 10 -2.06 -10.43 8.31
C LEU A 10 -1.65 -9.05 8.85
N VAL A 11 -0.72 -9.01 9.79
CA VAL A 11 -0.16 -7.78 10.38
C VAL A 11 0.60 -6.95 9.34
N LEU A 12 1.13 -7.53 8.28
CA LEU A 12 1.76 -6.79 7.20
C LEU A 12 0.79 -6.33 6.10
N ALA A 13 -0.20 -7.14 5.76
CA ALA A 13 -1.15 -6.83 4.71
C ALA A 13 -2.12 -5.70 5.12
N LEU A 14 -2.66 -5.75 6.34
CA LEU A 14 -3.61 -4.73 6.83
C LEU A 14 -3.09 -3.30 6.79
N PRO A 15 -1.93 -2.96 7.37
CA PRO A 15 -1.45 -1.58 7.36
C PRO A 15 -1.10 -1.09 5.96
N SER A 16 -0.70 -2.00 5.05
CA SER A 16 -0.50 -1.65 3.65
C SER A 16 -1.81 -1.24 2.96
N LEU A 17 -2.90 -1.95 3.25
CA LEU A 17 -4.24 -1.65 2.75
C LEU A 17 -4.75 -0.31 3.29
N VAL A 18 -4.58 -0.08 4.60
CA VAL A 18 -4.98 1.18 5.25
C VAL A 18 -4.22 2.36 4.66
N CYS A 19 -2.92 2.25 4.43
CA CYS A 19 -2.13 3.31 3.80
C CYS A 19 -2.61 3.59 2.37
N LEU A 20 -2.91 2.55 1.60
CA LEU A 20 -3.43 2.69 0.24
C LEU A 20 -4.80 3.42 0.22
N ILE A 21 -5.69 3.10 1.17
CA ILE A 21 -6.98 3.81 1.33
C ILE A 21 -6.75 5.28 1.71
N ILE A 22 -5.85 5.59 2.65
CA ILE A 22 -5.54 6.97 3.05
C ILE A 22 -5.06 7.79 1.86
N VAL A 23 -4.18 7.23 1.02
CA VAL A 23 -3.70 7.92 -0.18
C VAL A 23 -4.83 8.14 -1.19
N ILE A 24 -5.69 7.14 -1.42
CA ILE A 24 -6.83 7.27 -2.33
C ILE A 24 -7.80 8.35 -1.84
N VAL A 25 -8.10 8.37 -0.54
CA VAL A 25 -8.95 9.40 0.06
C VAL A 25 -8.29 10.78 -0.09
N ASN A 26 -6.98 10.89 0.10
CA ASN A 26 -6.25 12.14 -0.14
C ASN A 26 -6.31 12.57 -1.62
N MET A 27 -6.23 11.64 -2.58
CA MET A 27 -6.39 11.94 -4.00
C MET A 27 -7.79 12.51 -4.30
N PHE A 28 -8.84 11.95 -3.70
CA PHE A 28 -10.20 12.48 -3.84
C PHE A 28 -10.35 13.84 -3.16
N GLN A 29 -9.76 14.04 -1.98
CA GLN A 29 -9.78 15.33 -1.27
C GLN A 29 -9.06 16.45 -2.03
N ASN A 30 -8.02 16.12 -2.81
CA ASN A 30 -7.28 17.07 -3.65
C ASN A 30 -7.93 17.27 -5.04
N GLY A 31 -9.15 16.79 -5.26
CA GLY A 31 -9.87 16.95 -6.54
C GLY A 31 -9.29 16.15 -7.70
N LYS A 32 -8.39 15.19 -7.42
CA LYS A 32 -7.72 14.34 -8.42
C LYS A 32 -8.45 13.00 -8.56
N THR A 33 -9.78 13.06 -8.68
CA THR A 33 -10.70 11.92 -8.75
C THR A 33 -10.32 10.93 -9.87
N GLY A 34 -9.95 11.43 -11.05
CA GLY A 34 -9.52 10.56 -12.16
C GLY A 34 -8.25 9.77 -11.85
N LEU A 35 -7.33 10.36 -11.08
CA LEU A 35 -6.08 9.72 -10.69
C LEU A 35 -6.30 8.71 -9.56
N GLY A 36 -7.22 9.01 -8.63
CA GLY A 36 -7.70 8.05 -7.63
C GLY A 36 -8.33 6.81 -8.25
N ILE A 37 -9.25 7.00 -9.21
CA ILE A 37 -9.89 5.89 -9.93
C ILE A 37 -8.88 5.09 -10.75
N ALA A 38 -7.98 5.77 -11.49
CA ALA A 38 -6.92 5.11 -12.23
C ALA A 38 -6.05 4.26 -11.30
N THR A 39 -5.67 4.79 -10.13
CA THR A 39 -4.87 4.07 -9.14
C THR A 39 -5.58 2.81 -8.62
N ILE A 40 -6.88 2.86 -8.34
CA ILE A 40 -7.67 1.69 -7.94
C ILE A 40 -7.68 0.63 -9.04
N ILE A 41 -8.01 1.04 -10.28
CA ILE A 41 -8.10 0.16 -11.44
C ILE A 41 -6.73 -0.48 -11.73
N LEU A 42 -5.65 0.29 -11.74
CA LEU A 42 -4.29 -0.21 -11.94
C LEU A 42 -3.80 -1.11 -10.80
N THR A 43 -4.28 -0.91 -9.57
CA THR A 43 -3.95 -1.80 -8.44
C THR A 43 -4.58 -3.17 -8.66
N PHE A 44 -5.83 -3.24 -9.14
CA PHE A 44 -6.52 -4.51 -9.38
C PHE A 44 -6.12 -5.21 -10.69
N LEU A 45 -5.79 -4.47 -11.75
CA LEU A 45 -5.43 -5.05 -13.05
C LEU A 45 -3.97 -5.50 -13.13
N CYS A 46 -3.04 -4.72 -12.59
CA CYS A 46 -1.61 -4.93 -12.78
C CYS A 46 -0.80 -4.86 -11.48
N GLY A 47 -1.41 -4.58 -10.33
CA GLY A 47 -0.69 -4.31 -9.07
C GLY A 47 0.11 -3.01 -9.06
N ILE A 48 0.35 -2.39 -10.22
CA ILE A 48 1.14 -1.17 -10.42
C ILE A 48 0.49 0.06 -9.76
N GLY A 49 -0.83 0.03 -9.56
CA GLY A 49 -1.52 1.14 -8.89
C GLY A 49 -1.01 1.40 -7.47
N SER A 50 -0.50 0.37 -6.78
CA SER A 50 0.15 0.54 -5.49
C SER A 50 1.39 1.45 -5.55
N LEU A 51 2.15 1.40 -6.65
CA LEU A 51 3.32 2.24 -6.88
C LEU A 51 2.93 3.70 -7.12
N ILE A 52 1.86 3.93 -7.88
CA ILE A 52 1.31 5.27 -8.14
C ILE A 52 0.81 5.89 -6.84
N ALA A 53 0.06 5.11 -6.05
CA ALA A 53 -0.36 5.50 -4.71
C ALA A 53 0.87 5.82 -3.82
N PHE A 54 1.92 5.02 -3.91
CA PHE A 54 3.11 5.22 -3.11
C PHE A 54 3.83 6.55 -3.43
N ILE A 55 4.02 6.85 -4.71
CA ILE A 55 4.63 8.11 -5.16
C ILE A 55 3.76 9.29 -4.73
N TRP A 56 2.45 9.20 -4.93
CA TRP A 56 1.51 10.26 -4.54
C TRP A 56 1.51 10.49 -3.03
N GLY A 57 1.48 9.41 -2.25
CA GLY A 57 1.51 9.47 -0.80
C GLY A 57 2.76 10.21 -0.31
N TRP A 58 3.92 9.95 -0.90
CA TRP A 58 5.16 10.68 -0.58
C TRP A 58 5.08 12.17 -0.96
N MET A 59 4.51 12.49 -2.12
CA MET A 59 4.44 13.86 -2.61
C MET A 59 3.41 14.73 -1.87
N ASN A 60 2.28 14.14 -1.44
CA ASN A 60 1.10 14.91 -1.03
C ASN A 60 0.55 14.56 0.36
N VAL A 61 0.84 13.36 0.87
CA VAL A 61 0.46 12.93 2.23
C VAL A 61 1.63 13.11 3.19
N GLY A 62 2.86 12.95 2.71
CA GLY A 62 4.13 13.30 3.36
C GLY A 62 4.13 13.20 4.89
N GLY A 63 4.58 12.07 5.44
CA GLY A 63 4.63 11.94 6.90
C GLY A 63 4.95 10.56 7.46
N LYS A 64 4.67 10.40 8.76
CA LYS A 64 4.89 9.17 9.54
C LYS A 64 4.17 7.95 8.94
N VAL A 65 3.03 8.16 8.28
CA VAL A 65 2.23 7.10 7.64
C VAL A 65 2.97 6.48 6.44
N MET A 66 3.60 7.31 5.58
CA MET A 66 4.37 6.79 4.43
C MET A 66 5.65 6.08 4.87
N ILE A 67 6.30 6.60 5.92
CA ILE A 67 7.48 5.94 6.51
C ILE A 67 7.07 4.58 7.09
N ALA A 68 5.97 4.52 7.85
CA ALA A 68 5.45 3.26 8.38
C ALA A 68 5.11 2.27 7.25
N TRP A 69 4.44 2.74 6.18
CA TRP A 69 4.13 1.90 5.03
C TRP A 69 5.38 1.34 4.34
N THR A 70 6.39 2.19 4.13
CA THR A 70 7.66 1.80 3.52
C THR A 70 8.36 0.74 4.37
N VAL A 71 8.48 0.96 5.68
CA VAL A 71 9.14 0.04 6.61
C VAL A 71 8.41 -1.30 6.67
N LEU A 72 7.08 -1.30 6.70
CA LEU A 72 6.26 -2.51 6.69
C LEU A 72 6.40 -3.30 5.38
N THR A 73 6.37 -2.62 4.24
CA THR A 73 6.57 -3.27 2.93
C THR A 73 7.97 -3.87 2.83
N VAL A 74 9.01 -3.15 3.26
CA VAL A 74 10.39 -3.65 3.27
C VAL A 74 10.55 -4.83 4.24
N ALA A 75 9.98 -4.74 5.45
CA ALA A 75 9.98 -5.84 6.41
C ALA A 75 9.28 -7.09 5.84
N GLY A 76 8.22 -6.92 5.07
CA GLY A 76 7.51 -8.02 4.41
C GLY A 76 8.29 -8.68 3.29
N ILE A 77 9.01 -7.88 2.52
CA ILE A 77 9.93 -8.40 1.49
C ILE A 77 11.07 -9.17 2.15
N ILE A 78 11.62 -8.66 3.24
CA ILE A 78 12.70 -9.36 3.97
C ILE A 78 12.18 -10.67 4.57
N ALA A 79 10.97 -10.67 5.15
CA ALA A 79 10.35 -11.88 5.69
C ALA A 79 10.08 -12.92 4.58
N SER A 80 9.60 -12.49 3.42
CA SER A 80 9.30 -13.40 2.30
C SER A 80 10.56 -13.92 1.60
N VAL A 81 11.61 -13.10 1.46
CA VAL A 81 12.89 -13.50 0.87
C VAL A 81 13.74 -14.32 1.85
N GLY A 82 13.61 -14.05 3.15
CA GLY A 82 14.31 -14.76 4.22
C GLY A 82 13.82 -16.19 4.49
N GLY A 83 12.69 -16.60 3.90
CA GLY A 83 12.19 -17.97 3.98
C GLY A 83 11.75 -18.42 5.39
N LEU A 84 11.09 -17.53 6.14
CA LEU A 84 10.50 -17.83 7.46
C LEU A 84 8.99 -18.02 7.37
#